data_AF-A0AAV6W0L3-F1
#
_entry.id   AF-A0AAV6W0L3-F1
#
_cell.length_a   1.000
_cell.length_b   1.000
_cell.length_c   1.000
_cell.angle_alpha   90.00
_cell.angle_beta   90.00
_cell.angle_gamma   90.00
#
_symmetry.space_group_name_H-M   'P 1'
#
loop_
_entity.id
_entity.type
_entity.pdbx_description
1 polymer ?
#
loop_
_entity_poly.entity_id
_entity_poly.type
_entity_poly.pdbx_seq_one_letter_code
_entity_poly.pdbx_strand_id
1 'polypeptide(L)'
;MASSETSNPFPIKTIVVLVQENRSFDHMLGWMKGLNPEINGVTGSESNPISTSDPETNRVYFGNGSAYVDPDPGHSIQDIFEQIFGVPWSQEVADNKSELRPTMQGFAQNAERIQSGMSSTVLNGFKPESVPVYRELVEEFAVCDRWFAAVPASTQPNRLFVHSATSYGATSNDRKLLIEGYPQKTIFESLDESGFTFGIYYQYPPATLFYRHCKEGKLPNYTVIEQRYFDLKILPGNDDHPSHDVSEGQKFVKEVYEALRSSPQWNEMLFVIIYDEHGGFFDHVPTPVTGVPSPDGIVGPEPYNFQFDRLGVRVPAIMISPWIEKGTGTPFV
;
A
#
# COMPACT_ATOMS: atom_id res chain seq x y z
N MET A 1 7.55 -48.57 -2.66
CA MET A 1 8.41 -47.37 -2.70
C MET A 1 7.79 -46.39 -1.73
N ALA A 2 8.48 -46.10 -0.62
CA ALA A 2 8.04 -45.06 0.30
C ALA A 2 8.25 -43.71 -0.40
N SER A 3 7.18 -42.92 -0.54
CA SER A 3 7.29 -41.52 -0.95
C SER A 3 8.09 -40.79 0.12
N SER A 4 9.27 -40.29 -0.23
CA SER A 4 10.00 -39.37 0.63
C SER A 4 9.17 -38.10 0.74
N GLU A 5 8.44 -37.94 1.84
CA GLU A 5 7.97 -36.63 2.28
C GLU A 5 9.21 -35.76 2.45
N THR A 6 9.49 -34.91 1.48
CA THR A 6 10.42 -33.81 1.67
C THR A 6 9.83 -32.95 2.79
N SER A 7 10.41 -33.03 3.99
CA SER A 7 10.05 -32.13 5.08
C SER A 7 10.21 -30.70 4.56
N ASN A 8 9.10 -30.00 4.35
CA ASN A 8 9.15 -28.60 3.93
C ASN A 8 9.95 -27.84 4.99
N PRO A 9 11.15 -27.30 4.66
CA PRO A 9 12.04 -26.72 5.65
C PRO A 9 11.51 -25.39 6.20
N PHE A 10 10.47 -24.83 5.57
CA PHE A 10 9.87 -23.57 5.97
C PHE A 10 8.69 -23.80 6.92
N PRO A 11 8.65 -23.10 8.07
CA PRO A 11 7.56 -23.28 9.04
C PRO A 11 6.23 -22.67 8.57
N ILE A 12 6.27 -21.75 7.61
CA ILE A 12 5.09 -21.07 7.08
C ILE A 12 4.41 -21.95 6.01
N LYS A 13 3.13 -22.22 6.20
CA LYS A 13 2.28 -23.00 5.29
C LYS A 13 1.06 -22.22 4.79
N THR A 14 0.72 -21.11 5.46
CA THR A 14 -0.39 -20.22 5.12
C THR A 14 0.10 -18.77 5.07
N ILE A 15 -0.07 -18.11 3.92
CA ILE A 15 0.14 -16.67 3.76
C ILE A 15 -1.23 -16.01 3.69
N VAL A 16 -1.44 -14.99 4.51
CA VAL A 16 -2.65 -14.17 4.53
C VAL A 16 -2.27 -12.76 4.08
N VAL A 17 -2.97 -12.23 3.08
CA VAL A 17 -2.69 -10.91 2.50
C VAL A 17 -3.92 -10.02 2.66
N LEU A 18 -3.69 -8.81 3.17
CA LEU A 18 -4.65 -7.73 3.27
C LEU A 18 -4.04 -6.49 2.59
N VAL A 19 -4.77 -5.92 1.63
CA VAL A 19 -4.31 -4.76 0.83
C VAL A 19 -5.20 -3.56 1.10
N GLN A 20 -4.83 -2.71 2.03
CA GLN A 20 -5.52 -1.45 2.35
C GLN A 20 -5.34 -0.41 1.21
N GLU A 21 -6.03 0.72 1.33
CA GLU A 21 -6.14 1.71 0.26
C GLU A 21 -5.54 3.07 0.60
N ASN A 22 -4.88 3.68 -0.38
CA ASN A 22 -4.69 5.11 -0.52
C ASN A 22 -4.03 5.82 0.67
N ARG A 23 -2.92 5.27 1.19
CA ARG A 23 -2.14 5.91 2.26
C ARG A 23 -0.64 5.72 2.07
N SER A 24 0.10 6.82 2.17
CA SER A 24 1.56 6.79 2.16
C SER A 24 2.13 6.18 3.44
N PHE A 25 3.38 5.73 3.40
CA PHE A 25 4.06 5.22 4.58
C PHE A 25 4.14 6.28 5.68
N ASP A 26 4.61 7.50 5.36
CA ASP A 26 4.72 8.55 6.38
C ASP A 26 3.38 9.00 6.96
N HIS A 27 2.31 8.91 6.18
CA HIS A 27 0.96 9.25 6.64
C HIS A 27 0.47 8.31 7.74
N MET A 28 0.72 7.00 7.62
CA MET A 28 0.23 6.01 8.60
C MET A 28 1.26 5.62 9.65
N LEU A 29 2.52 5.43 9.23
CA LEU A 29 3.58 4.83 10.05
C LEU A 29 4.77 5.77 10.27
N GLY A 30 4.82 6.94 9.62
CA GLY A 30 5.97 7.86 9.71
C GLY A 30 6.32 8.24 11.15
N TRP A 31 5.31 8.58 11.96
CA TRP A 31 5.51 8.97 13.36
C TRP A 31 5.85 7.79 14.29
N MET A 32 5.74 6.54 13.81
CA MET A 32 6.16 5.36 14.57
C MET A 32 7.67 5.30 14.77
N LYS A 33 8.45 6.13 14.08
CA LYS A 33 9.89 6.35 14.36
C LYS A 33 10.14 6.73 15.84
N GLY A 34 9.19 7.42 16.48
CA GLY A 34 9.27 7.74 17.91
C GLY A 34 9.20 6.50 18.82
N LEU A 35 8.62 5.39 18.35
CA LEU A 35 8.54 4.11 19.06
C LEU A 35 9.70 3.19 18.69
N ASN A 36 10.02 3.13 17.40
CA ASN A 36 11.13 2.34 16.87
C ASN A 36 12.05 3.23 16.00
N PRO A 37 13.21 3.67 16.52
CA PRO A 37 14.14 4.54 15.80
C PRO A 37 14.72 3.94 14.51
N GLU A 38 14.71 2.60 14.37
CA GLU A 38 15.18 1.90 13.16
C GLU A 38 14.28 2.17 11.95
N ILE A 39 13.01 2.50 12.18
CA ILE A 39 12.09 2.87 11.10
C ILE A 39 12.57 4.17 10.46
N ASN A 40 12.70 4.14 9.13
CA ASN A 40 12.90 5.32 8.31
C ASN A 40 11.60 6.16 8.19
N GLY A 41 11.11 6.67 9.33
CA GLY A 41 9.95 7.55 9.40
C GLY A 41 10.33 9.02 9.53
N VAL A 42 9.35 9.85 9.89
CA VAL A 42 9.49 11.32 9.96
C VAL A 42 10.00 11.82 11.30
N THR A 43 10.49 13.05 11.30
CA THR A 43 11.01 13.77 12.46
C THR A 43 10.28 15.07 12.74
N GLY A 44 9.42 15.52 11.81
CA GLY A 44 8.77 16.83 11.82
C GLY A 44 9.59 17.93 11.17
N SER A 45 10.78 17.60 10.64
CA SER A 45 11.60 18.53 9.85
C SER A 45 11.27 18.46 8.35
N GLU A 46 10.59 17.39 7.94
CA GLU A 46 10.15 17.16 6.57
C GLU A 46 9.11 18.22 6.18
N SER A 47 9.20 18.72 4.95
CA SER A 47 8.34 19.80 4.47
C SER A 47 8.29 19.82 2.96
N ASN A 48 7.25 20.44 2.39
CA ASN A 48 7.19 20.83 0.99
C ASN A 48 6.92 22.34 0.87
N PRO A 49 7.47 23.00 -0.17
CA PRO A 49 7.03 24.33 -0.53
C PRO A 49 5.61 24.28 -1.10
N ILE A 50 4.82 25.33 -0.85
CA ILE A 50 3.52 25.52 -1.52
C ILE A 50 3.71 25.67 -3.05
N SER A 51 4.85 26.18 -3.50
CA SER A 51 5.20 26.29 -4.92
C SER A 51 6.65 25.87 -5.15
N THR A 52 6.88 24.89 -6.02
CA THR A 52 8.22 24.37 -6.32
C THR A 52 9.06 25.35 -7.14
N SER A 53 8.44 26.36 -7.74
CA SER A 53 9.12 27.49 -8.38
C SER A 53 9.77 28.47 -7.39
N ASP A 54 9.37 28.41 -6.11
CA ASP A 54 9.97 29.18 -5.01
C ASP A 54 10.14 28.27 -3.77
N PRO A 55 11.09 27.32 -3.82
CA PRO A 55 11.14 26.20 -2.87
C PRO A 55 11.54 26.60 -1.44
N GLU A 56 12.09 27.81 -1.25
CA GLU A 56 12.58 28.28 0.04
C GLU A 56 11.51 29.06 0.83
N THR A 57 10.39 29.44 0.19
CA THR A 57 9.34 30.23 0.85
C THR A 57 8.08 29.40 1.08
N ASN A 58 7.26 29.84 2.04
CA ASN A 58 5.93 29.28 2.34
C ASN A 58 5.92 27.75 2.41
N ARG A 59 6.84 27.18 3.20
CA ARG A 59 6.93 25.74 3.41
C ARG A 59 5.88 25.27 4.39
N VAL A 60 5.20 24.18 4.06
CA VAL A 60 4.34 23.43 4.98
C VAL A 60 5.18 22.31 5.57
N TYR A 61 5.22 22.22 6.89
CA TYR A 61 5.95 21.18 7.60
C TYR A 61 5.02 20.01 7.91
N PHE A 62 5.59 18.81 7.89
CA PHE A 62 4.85 17.58 8.12
C PHE A 62 4.36 17.51 9.57
N GLY A 63 3.04 17.43 9.74
CA GLY A 63 2.36 17.37 11.04
C GLY A 63 1.99 15.95 11.49
N ASN A 64 1.42 15.84 12.69
CA ASN A 64 0.93 14.59 13.29
C ASN A 64 -0.56 14.62 13.70
N GLY A 65 -1.31 15.58 13.16
CA GLY A 65 -2.72 15.83 13.38
C GLY A 65 -3.63 15.34 12.27
N SER A 66 -3.23 14.30 11.51
CA SER A 66 -4.11 13.69 10.50
C SER A 66 -5.42 13.20 11.15
N ALA A 67 -6.50 13.27 10.37
CA ALA A 67 -7.87 12.94 10.77
C ALA A 67 -8.66 12.48 9.52
N TYR A 68 -9.99 12.50 9.60
CA TYR A 68 -10.86 12.31 8.44
C TYR A 68 -10.50 13.32 7.33
N VAL A 69 -10.32 12.81 6.10
CA VAL A 69 -9.92 13.60 4.94
C VAL A 69 -11.03 13.56 3.89
N ASP A 70 -11.54 14.72 3.51
CA ASP A 70 -12.46 14.95 2.41
C ASP A 70 -12.18 16.36 1.86
N PRO A 71 -11.99 16.53 0.55
CA PRO A 71 -12.01 15.53 -0.52
C PRO A 71 -10.73 14.69 -0.59
N ASP A 72 -10.82 13.60 -1.36
CA ASP A 72 -9.73 12.70 -1.67
C ASP A 72 -8.59 13.42 -2.42
N PRO A 73 -7.32 13.34 -1.97
CA PRO A 73 -6.20 13.98 -2.65
C PRO A 73 -5.90 13.37 -4.03
N GLY A 74 -5.08 14.06 -4.82
CA GLY A 74 -4.75 13.65 -6.18
C GLY A 74 -3.82 12.45 -6.19
N HIS A 75 -4.20 11.41 -6.92
CA HIS A 75 -3.45 10.15 -7.01
C HIS A 75 -3.59 9.52 -8.41
N SER A 76 -3.78 10.37 -9.42
CA SER A 76 -3.61 9.99 -10.83
C SER A 76 -2.12 9.96 -11.19
N ILE A 77 -1.74 9.27 -12.26
CA ILE A 77 -0.34 9.27 -12.73
C ILE A 77 0.21 10.68 -13.04
N GLN A 78 -0.66 11.67 -13.36
CA GLN A 78 -0.32 13.10 -13.47
C GLN A 78 0.10 13.67 -12.12
N ASP A 79 -0.76 13.47 -11.11
CA ASP A 79 -0.59 14.04 -9.78
C ASP A 79 0.64 13.44 -9.12
N ILE A 80 0.78 12.11 -9.23
CA ILE A 80 1.91 11.36 -8.69
C ILE A 80 3.22 11.82 -9.35
N PHE A 81 3.21 12.12 -10.65
CA PHE A 81 4.37 12.69 -11.32
C PHE A 81 4.76 14.06 -10.75
N GLU A 82 3.78 14.97 -10.58
CA GLU A 82 4.03 16.29 -9.97
C GLU A 82 4.54 16.15 -8.53
N GLN A 83 3.94 15.27 -7.73
CA GLN A 83 4.31 15.01 -6.35
C GLN A 83 5.77 14.55 -6.22
N ILE A 84 6.18 13.58 -7.05
CA ILE A 84 7.53 13.00 -7.04
C ILE A 84 8.57 14.01 -7.56
N PHE A 85 8.32 14.64 -8.70
CA PHE A 85 9.35 15.44 -9.40
C PHE A 85 9.27 16.94 -9.11
N GLY A 86 8.19 17.42 -8.50
CA GLY A 86 7.96 18.84 -8.23
C GLY A 86 7.58 19.65 -9.46
N VAL A 87 7.27 19.02 -10.60
CA VAL A 87 6.91 19.70 -11.84
C VAL A 87 5.64 19.07 -12.43
N PRO A 88 4.64 19.86 -12.85
CA PRO A 88 3.44 19.32 -13.50
C PRO A 88 3.79 18.45 -14.71
N TRP A 89 3.05 17.37 -14.90
CA TRP A 89 3.25 16.50 -16.05
C TRP A 89 2.93 17.23 -17.37
N SER A 90 3.81 17.04 -18.36
CA SER A 90 3.56 17.30 -19.78
C SER A 90 4.37 16.30 -20.61
N GLN A 91 4.01 16.10 -21.88
CA GLN A 91 4.77 15.22 -22.76
C GLN A 91 6.24 15.65 -22.86
N GLU A 92 6.50 16.95 -23.02
CA GLU A 92 7.85 17.51 -23.09
C GLU A 92 8.67 17.23 -21.83
N VAL A 93 8.06 17.37 -20.64
CA VAL A 93 8.73 17.08 -19.37
C VAL A 93 8.94 15.58 -19.18
N ALA A 94 7.99 14.73 -19.61
CA ALA A 94 8.10 13.28 -19.54
C ALA A 94 9.19 12.72 -20.47
N ASP A 95 9.32 13.29 -21.67
CA ASP A 95 10.38 12.91 -22.64
C ASP A 95 11.78 13.23 -22.09
N ASN A 96 11.90 14.31 -21.31
CA ASN A 96 13.16 14.72 -20.66
C ASN A 96 13.27 14.24 -19.20
N LYS A 97 12.48 13.24 -18.78
CA LYS A 97 12.43 12.78 -17.38
C LYS A 97 13.78 12.34 -16.80
N SER A 98 14.73 11.92 -17.64
CA SER A 98 16.06 11.50 -17.21
C SER A 98 16.87 12.63 -16.54
N GLU A 99 16.48 13.88 -16.74
CA GLU A 99 17.08 15.06 -16.10
C GLU A 99 16.46 15.38 -14.73
N LEU A 100 15.29 14.79 -14.43
CA LEU A 100 14.56 15.06 -13.20
C LEU A 100 15.04 14.17 -12.06
N ARG A 101 15.04 14.74 -10.85
CA ARG A 101 15.28 14.00 -9.61
C ARG A 101 13.95 13.82 -8.86
N PRO A 102 13.66 12.65 -8.27
CA PRO A 102 12.50 12.45 -7.42
C PRO A 102 12.70 13.20 -6.09
N THR A 103 12.41 14.51 -6.08
CA THR A 103 12.64 15.39 -4.93
C THR A 103 11.62 15.18 -3.81
N MET A 104 10.45 14.62 -4.14
CA MET A 104 9.30 14.51 -3.24
C MET A 104 8.81 15.88 -2.73
N GLN A 105 9.05 16.96 -3.47
CA GLN A 105 8.71 18.34 -3.07
C GLN A 105 7.39 18.86 -3.66
N GLY A 106 6.69 18.07 -4.47
CA GLY A 106 5.51 18.53 -5.22
C GLY A 106 4.17 18.29 -4.54
N PHE A 107 4.10 17.65 -3.38
CA PHE A 107 2.84 17.25 -2.76
C PHE A 107 2.00 18.43 -2.31
N ALA A 108 2.61 19.41 -1.63
CA ALA A 108 1.88 20.61 -1.21
C ALA A 108 1.38 21.41 -2.42
N GLN A 109 2.20 21.60 -3.45
CA GLN A 109 1.80 22.28 -4.69
C GLN A 109 0.64 21.57 -5.38
N ASN A 110 0.73 20.24 -5.55
CA ASN A 110 -0.32 19.45 -6.18
C ASN A 110 -1.63 19.52 -5.37
N ALA A 111 -1.56 19.38 -4.05
CA ALA A 111 -2.72 19.49 -3.16
C ALA A 111 -3.43 20.87 -3.26
N GLU A 112 -2.69 21.97 -3.28
CA GLU A 112 -3.28 23.32 -3.43
C GLU A 112 -4.00 23.53 -4.77
N ARG A 113 -3.60 22.82 -5.84
CA ARG A 113 -4.31 22.86 -7.13
C ARG A 113 -5.68 22.17 -7.05
N ILE A 114 -5.81 21.15 -6.21
CA ILE A 114 -7.06 20.39 -6.02
C ILE A 114 -8.01 21.21 -5.17
N GLN A 115 -7.54 21.66 -4.00
CA GLN A 115 -8.30 22.53 -3.12
C GLN A 115 -7.37 23.41 -2.30
N SER A 116 -7.68 24.71 -2.25
CA SER A 116 -6.91 25.65 -1.42
C SER A 116 -6.91 25.23 0.04
N GLY A 117 -5.72 25.17 0.64
CA GLY A 117 -5.47 24.75 2.02
C GLY A 117 -5.23 23.24 2.21
N MET A 118 -5.43 22.42 1.17
CA MET A 118 -5.29 20.96 1.24
C MET A 118 -3.83 20.54 1.50
N SER A 119 -2.84 21.38 1.24
CA SER A 119 -1.44 21.09 1.59
C SER A 119 -1.26 20.73 3.07
N SER A 120 -2.01 21.37 3.96
CA SER A 120 -1.97 21.09 5.41
C SER A 120 -2.58 19.73 5.80
N THR A 121 -3.43 19.17 4.93
CA THR A 121 -4.02 17.84 5.07
C THR A 121 -3.08 16.77 4.53
N VAL A 122 -2.48 17.01 3.35
CA VAL A 122 -1.58 16.06 2.67
C VAL A 122 -0.22 15.94 3.38
N LEU A 123 0.28 17.03 3.97
CA LEU A 123 1.49 17.05 4.79
C LEU A 123 1.19 16.82 6.27
N ASN A 124 0.43 15.76 6.55
CA ASN A 124 0.07 15.40 7.89
C ASN A 124 -0.04 13.88 8.01
N GLY A 125 0.49 13.32 9.09
CA GLY A 125 0.38 11.89 9.40
C GLY A 125 -0.36 11.63 10.70
N PHE A 126 -0.67 10.37 10.97
CA PHE A 126 -1.24 9.95 12.24
C PHE A 126 -0.13 9.78 13.29
N LYS A 127 -0.29 10.40 14.45
CA LYS A 127 0.49 10.02 15.64
C LYS A 127 0.12 8.59 16.09
N PRO A 128 1.03 7.86 16.76
CA PRO A 128 0.79 6.47 17.14
C PRO A 128 -0.49 6.24 17.96
N GLU A 129 -0.88 7.19 18.81
CA GLU A 129 -2.07 7.07 19.66
C GLU A 129 -3.39 7.19 18.88
N SER A 130 -3.35 7.76 17.67
CA SER A 130 -4.53 7.87 16.80
C SER A 130 -4.80 6.59 16.00
N VAL A 131 -3.78 5.74 15.82
CA VAL A 131 -3.86 4.45 15.10
C VAL A 131 -3.31 3.32 15.98
N PRO A 132 -3.97 3.04 17.12
CA PRO A 132 -3.41 2.18 18.18
C PRO A 132 -3.19 0.74 17.73
N VAL A 133 -3.95 0.23 16.76
CA VAL A 133 -3.74 -1.13 16.24
C VAL A 133 -2.43 -1.20 15.47
N TYR A 134 -2.15 -0.22 14.60
CA TYR A 134 -0.86 -0.18 13.91
C TYR A 134 0.30 0.11 14.86
N ARG A 135 0.12 0.96 15.88
CA ARG A 135 1.11 1.15 16.94
C ARG A 135 1.54 -0.19 17.56
N GLU A 136 0.59 -1.01 18.01
CA GLU A 136 0.89 -2.30 18.63
C GLU A 136 1.53 -3.28 17.63
N LEU A 137 1.04 -3.33 16.39
CA LEU A 137 1.62 -4.20 15.37
C LEU A 137 3.07 -3.83 15.02
N VAL A 138 3.39 -2.53 14.99
CA VAL A 138 4.75 -2.03 14.76
C VAL A 138 5.68 -2.35 15.93
N GLU A 139 5.18 -2.27 17.17
CA GLU A 139 5.96 -2.62 18.37
C GLU A 139 6.21 -4.14 18.47
N GLU A 140 5.31 -4.97 17.94
CA GLU A 140 5.35 -6.44 18.08
C GLU A 140 5.94 -7.19 16.88
N PHE A 141 5.94 -6.60 15.67
CA PHE A 141 6.29 -7.31 14.45
C PHE A 141 7.21 -6.51 13.53
N ALA A 142 7.37 -6.95 12.28
CA ALA A 142 8.28 -6.36 11.33
C ALA A 142 7.59 -5.32 10.45
N VAL A 143 8.25 -4.17 10.26
CA VAL A 143 7.86 -3.11 9.33
C VAL A 143 8.83 -3.09 8.16
N CYS A 144 8.31 -3.04 6.93
CA CYS A 144 9.09 -2.81 5.73
C CYS A 144 9.05 -1.32 5.40
N ASP A 145 10.08 -0.58 5.78
CA ASP A 145 10.15 0.88 5.63
C ASP A 145 10.69 1.35 4.28
N ARG A 146 10.77 0.44 3.31
CA ARG A 146 11.13 0.71 1.91
C ARG A 146 10.28 -0.11 0.93
N TRP A 147 9.00 -0.29 1.27
CA TRP A 147 7.99 -0.89 0.39
C TRP A 147 7.30 0.18 -0.46
N PHE A 148 7.41 0.10 -1.78
CA PHE A 148 6.86 1.10 -2.71
C PHE A 148 5.69 0.53 -3.50
N ALA A 149 4.72 1.38 -3.83
CA ALA A 149 3.70 1.04 -4.82
C ALA A 149 4.40 0.60 -6.12
N ALA A 150 3.93 -0.49 -6.73
CA ALA A 150 4.61 -1.12 -7.86
C ALA A 150 4.64 -0.21 -9.11
N VAL A 151 3.61 0.62 -9.26
CA VAL A 151 3.46 1.59 -10.34
C VAL A 151 2.99 2.94 -9.77
N PRO A 152 3.49 4.09 -10.25
CA PRO A 152 3.01 5.43 -9.87
C PRO A 152 1.64 5.73 -10.51
N ALA A 153 0.62 4.94 -10.17
CA ALA A 153 -0.73 5.00 -10.70
C ALA A 153 -1.76 4.63 -9.62
N SER A 154 -3.03 4.77 -9.96
CA SER A 154 -4.16 4.49 -9.06
C SER A 154 -4.27 3.01 -8.63
N THR A 155 -5.24 2.73 -7.76
CA THR A 155 -5.54 1.43 -7.15
C THR A 155 -5.49 0.21 -8.07
N GLN A 156 -6.23 0.22 -9.19
CA GLN A 156 -6.40 -1.00 -9.99
C GLN A 156 -5.06 -1.54 -10.55
N PRO A 157 -4.21 -0.73 -11.21
CA PRO A 157 -2.86 -1.16 -11.59
C PRO A 157 -2.07 -1.78 -10.45
N ASN A 158 -2.04 -1.15 -9.26
CA ASN A 158 -1.27 -1.66 -8.13
C ASN A 158 -1.86 -2.97 -7.56
N ARG A 159 -3.19 -3.11 -7.48
CA ARG A 159 -3.84 -4.38 -7.12
C ARG A 159 -3.57 -5.51 -8.12
N LEU A 160 -3.49 -5.19 -9.42
CA LEU A 160 -3.03 -6.17 -10.42
C LEU A 160 -1.59 -6.61 -10.14
N PHE A 161 -0.67 -5.69 -9.82
CA PHE A 161 0.69 -6.07 -9.43
C PHE A 161 0.75 -7.01 -8.22
N VAL A 162 -0.10 -6.80 -7.20
CA VAL A 162 -0.18 -7.71 -6.04
C VAL A 162 -0.50 -9.16 -6.47
N HIS A 163 -1.36 -9.33 -7.47
CA HIS A 163 -1.86 -10.64 -7.86
C HIS A 163 -1.16 -11.25 -9.07
N SER A 164 -0.47 -10.48 -9.91
CA SER A 164 0.14 -10.97 -11.15
C SER A 164 1.55 -10.44 -11.43
N ALA A 165 2.15 -9.64 -10.53
CA ALA A 165 3.45 -8.98 -10.72
C ALA A 165 3.55 -8.10 -11.99
N THR A 166 2.42 -7.80 -12.61
CA THR A 166 2.24 -6.85 -13.72
C THR A 166 0.80 -6.35 -13.72
N SER A 167 0.59 -5.13 -14.23
CA SER A 167 -0.74 -4.58 -14.58
C SER A 167 -1.11 -4.77 -16.05
N TYR A 168 -0.27 -5.45 -16.83
CA TYR A 168 -0.42 -5.66 -18.27
C TYR A 168 -0.63 -4.34 -19.03
N GLY A 169 0.21 -3.35 -18.71
CA GLY A 169 0.16 -2.01 -19.30
C GLY A 169 -0.88 -1.06 -18.69
N ALA A 170 -1.74 -1.48 -17.77
CA ALA A 170 -2.70 -0.57 -17.16
C ALA A 170 -2.03 0.48 -16.27
N THR A 171 -2.41 1.75 -16.44
CA THR A 171 -1.89 2.92 -15.69
C THR A 171 -2.98 3.73 -15.00
N SER A 172 -4.23 3.27 -15.03
CA SER A 172 -5.37 3.91 -14.38
C SER A 172 -6.48 2.90 -14.13
N ASN A 173 -7.50 3.32 -13.37
CA ASN A 173 -8.71 2.53 -13.20
C ASN A 173 -9.53 2.52 -14.51
N ASP A 174 -9.80 1.34 -15.05
CA ASP A 174 -10.60 1.11 -16.27
C ASP A 174 -11.65 0.02 -16.02
N ARG A 175 -12.91 0.46 -15.88
CA ARG A 175 -14.05 -0.42 -15.64
C ARG A 175 -14.30 -1.39 -16.80
N LYS A 176 -14.05 -0.99 -18.04
CA LYS A 176 -14.28 -1.84 -19.21
C LYS A 176 -13.28 -3.00 -19.18
N LEU A 177 -12.00 -2.71 -18.96
CA LEU A 177 -10.98 -3.75 -18.83
C LEU A 177 -11.20 -4.66 -17.62
N LEU A 178 -11.74 -4.14 -16.50
CA LEU A 178 -12.16 -5.00 -15.38
C LEU A 178 -13.23 -6.02 -15.78
N ILE A 179 -14.18 -5.62 -16.64
CA ILE A 179 -15.27 -6.50 -17.11
C ILE A 179 -14.75 -7.50 -18.15
N GLU A 180 -13.92 -7.03 -19.09
CA GLU A 180 -13.36 -7.87 -20.15
C GLU A 180 -12.32 -8.87 -19.61
N GLY A 181 -11.66 -8.51 -18.51
CA GLY A 181 -10.60 -9.28 -17.90
C GLY A 181 -9.22 -8.91 -18.45
N TYR A 182 -8.23 -9.38 -17.71
CA TYR A 182 -6.82 -9.10 -17.93
C TYR A 182 -6.12 -10.42 -18.28
N PRO A 183 -5.25 -10.47 -19.32
CA PRO A 183 -4.75 -11.73 -19.87
C PRO A 183 -3.52 -12.29 -19.12
N GLN A 184 -2.94 -11.54 -18.19
CA GLN A 184 -1.78 -11.98 -17.43
C GLN A 184 -2.14 -13.10 -16.45
N LYS A 185 -1.19 -14.03 -16.27
CA LYS A 185 -1.29 -15.09 -15.29
C LYS A 185 -1.22 -14.52 -13.88
N THR A 186 -2.09 -15.00 -13.01
CA THR A 186 -2.15 -14.63 -11.59
C THR A 186 -1.41 -15.62 -10.69
N ILE A 187 -1.16 -15.19 -9.45
CA ILE A 187 -0.67 -16.06 -8.37
C ILE A 187 -1.67 -17.19 -8.09
N PHE A 188 -2.96 -16.97 -8.27
CA PHE A 188 -4.00 -17.98 -8.04
C PHE A 188 -3.87 -19.16 -9.00
N GLU A 189 -3.67 -18.88 -10.29
CA GLU A 189 -3.38 -19.91 -11.29
C GLU A 189 -2.04 -20.61 -11.00
N SER A 190 -1.02 -19.85 -10.62
CA SER A 190 0.29 -20.42 -10.27
C SER A 190 0.22 -21.36 -9.07
N LEU A 191 -0.63 -21.05 -8.08
CA LEU A 191 -0.88 -21.89 -6.91
C LEU A 191 -1.64 -23.16 -7.29
N ASP A 192 -2.73 -23.05 -8.06
CA ASP A 192 -3.54 -24.19 -8.51
C ASP A 192 -2.70 -25.20 -9.32
N GLU A 193 -1.94 -24.70 -10.31
CA GLU A 193 -1.03 -25.51 -11.12
C GLU A 193 0.04 -26.21 -10.28
N SER A 194 0.42 -25.62 -9.15
CA SER A 194 1.42 -26.15 -8.21
C SER A 194 0.80 -27.04 -7.12
N GLY A 195 -0.51 -27.27 -7.14
CA GLY A 195 -1.22 -28.08 -6.15
C GLY A 195 -1.45 -27.41 -4.79
N PHE A 196 -1.33 -26.08 -4.71
CA PHE A 196 -1.63 -25.29 -3.52
C PHE A 196 -3.03 -24.70 -3.58
N THR A 197 -3.63 -24.55 -2.40
CA THR A 197 -4.98 -23.99 -2.26
C THR A 197 -4.94 -22.48 -2.06
N PHE A 198 -5.94 -21.78 -2.60
CA PHE A 198 -6.15 -20.36 -2.31
C PHE A 198 -7.61 -20.06 -1.95
N GLY A 199 -7.83 -18.92 -1.30
CA GLY A 199 -9.17 -18.42 -1.00
C GLY A 199 -9.21 -16.89 -0.92
N ILE A 200 -10.27 -16.31 -1.47
CA ILE A 200 -10.52 -14.87 -1.43
C ILE A 200 -11.79 -14.66 -0.60
N TYR A 201 -11.68 -13.92 0.51
CA TYR A 201 -12.78 -13.68 1.43
C TYR A 201 -13.23 -12.23 1.35
N TYR A 202 -14.32 -12.00 0.61
CA TYR A 202 -14.94 -10.70 0.42
C TYR A 202 -16.40 -10.68 0.92
N GLN A 203 -16.66 -9.88 1.95
CA GLN A 203 -17.99 -9.55 2.49
C GLN A 203 -18.93 -10.73 2.82
N TYR A 204 -20.04 -10.45 3.51
CA TYR A 204 -21.20 -11.33 3.77
C TYR A 204 -20.89 -12.84 3.98
N PRO A 205 -21.40 -13.85 3.20
CA PRO A 205 -21.05 -15.24 3.50
C PRO A 205 -19.55 -15.54 3.44
N PRO A 206 -18.77 -15.10 2.43
CA PRO A 206 -17.31 -15.30 2.45
C PRO A 206 -16.64 -14.81 3.75
N ALA A 207 -16.93 -13.59 4.22
CA ALA A 207 -16.36 -13.10 5.47
C ALA A 207 -16.71 -13.99 6.68
N THR A 208 -17.94 -14.53 6.73
CA THR A 208 -18.34 -15.48 7.78
C THR A 208 -17.56 -16.80 7.69
N LEU A 209 -17.29 -17.28 6.48
CA LEU A 209 -16.48 -18.48 6.23
C LEU A 209 -15.03 -18.28 6.67
N PHE A 210 -14.45 -17.09 6.50
CA PHE A 210 -13.10 -16.78 6.96
C PHE A 210 -12.95 -17.05 8.47
N TYR A 211 -13.83 -16.49 9.30
CA TYR A 211 -13.78 -16.69 10.75
C TYR A 211 -13.98 -18.15 11.15
N ARG A 212 -14.85 -18.88 10.44
CA ARG A 212 -15.02 -20.32 10.65
C ARG A 212 -13.76 -21.09 10.29
N HIS A 213 -13.15 -20.81 9.14
CA HIS A 213 -11.93 -21.49 8.71
C HIS A 213 -10.73 -21.18 9.61
N CYS A 214 -10.62 -19.95 10.15
CA CYS A 214 -9.65 -19.63 11.20
C CYS A 214 -9.85 -20.55 12.42
N LYS A 215 -11.08 -20.61 12.94
CA LYS A 215 -11.42 -21.41 14.12
C LYS A 215 -11.18 -22.91 13.92
N GLU A 216 -11.45 -23.42 12.73
CA GLU A 216 -11.29 -24.84 12.39
C GLU A 216 -9.86 -25.20 11.95
N GLY A 217 -8.97 -24.23 11.75
CA GLY A 217 -7.64 -24.47 11.21
C GLY A 217 -7.68 -24.97 9.76
N LYS A 218 -8.52 -24.35 8.92
CA LYS A 218 -8.76 -24.74 7.51
C LYS A 218 -8.52 -23.60 6.53
N LEU A 219 -7.73 -22.59 6.89
CA LEU A 219 -7.36 -21.57 5.93
C LEU A 219 -6.50 -22.18 4.80
N PRO A 220 -6.76 -21.80 3.52
CA PRO A 220 -5.93 -22.17 2.38
C PRO A 220 -4.46 -21.76 2.53
N ASN A 221 -3.59 -22.29 1.65
CA ASN A 221 -2.17 -21.92 1.63
C ASN A 221 -1.95 -20.43 1.32
N TYR A 222 -2.79 -19.85 0.47
CA TYR A 222 -2.79 -18.42 0.17
C TYR A 222 -4.18 -17.84 0.37
N THR A 223 -4.32 -16.91 1.30
CA THR A 223 -5.60 -16.31 1.68
C THR A 223 -5.56 -14.82 1.42
N VAL A 224 -6.49 -14.31 0.62
CA VAL A 224 -6.71 -12.87 0.45
C VAL A 224 -7.93 -12.47 1.25
N ILE A 225 -7.79 -11.42 2.04
CA ILE A 225 -8.88 -10.80 2.79
C ILE A 225 -9.18 -9.45 2.15
N GLU A 226 -10.41 -9.27 1.71
CA GLU A 226 -10.86 -8.06 1.04
C GLU A 226 -11.70 -7.20 1.97
N GLN A 227 -11.52 -5.89 1.87
CA GLN A 227 -12.24 -4.90 2.66
C GLN A 227 -13.65 -4.63 2.15
N ARG A 228 -14.35 -3.78 2.87
CA ARG A 228 -15.54 -3.09 2.41
C ARG A 228 -15.12 -1.77 1.77
N TYR A 229 -15.17 -1.76 0.44
CA TYR A 229 -14.88 -0.59 -0.39
C TYR A 229 -16.03 0.44 -0.45
N PHE A 230 -17.27 0.01 -0.16
CA PHE A 230 -18.43 0.88 -0.26
C PHE A 230 -18.76 1.49 1.11
N ASP A 231 -18.67 2.82 1.20
CA ASP A 231 -19.06 3.55 2.40
C ASP A 231 -20.56 3.82 2.44
N LEU A 232 -21.27 3.02 3.23
CA LEU A 232 -22.71 3.15 3.46
C LEU A 232 -22.95 3.63 4.89
N LYS A 233 -23.97 4.48 5.09
CA LYS A 233 -24.34 5.01 6.42
C LYS A 233 -24.51 3.94 7.53
N ILE A 234 -24.89 2.72 7.16
CA ILE A 234 -25.11 1.60 8.09
C ILE A 234 -23.98 0.56 8.07
N LEU A 235 -23.10 0.63 7.08
CA LEU A 235 -22.00 -0.30 6.81
C LEU A 235 -20.84 0.52 6.22
N PRO A 236 -20.07 1.21 7.08
CA PRO A 236 -19.01 2.09 6.60
C PRO A 236 -17.88 1.29 5.95
N GLY A 237 -17.15 1.99 5.08
CA GLY A 237 -15.91 1.49 4.47
C GLY A 237 -14.85 1.22 5.55
N ASN A 238 -13.99 0.23 5.32
CA ASN A 238 -12.94 -0.16 6.27
C ASN A 238 -11.60 -0.50 5.60
N ASP A 239 -11.37 0.13 4.45
CA ASP A 239 -10.20 0.02 3.57
C ASP A 239 -9.12 1.09 3.82
N ASP A 240 -9.37 2.02 4.74
CA ASP A 240 -8.59 3.25 4.97
C ASP A 240 -8.61 4.28 3.81
N HIS A 241 -9.32 4.05 2.71
CA HIS A 241 -9.42 5.00 1.59
C HIS A 241 -10.03 6.34 2.04
N PRO A 242 -9.54 7.53 1.65
CA PRO A 242 -10.26 8.79 1.85
C PRO A 242 -11.54 8.87 0.99
N SER A 243 -12.72 9.16 1.48
CA SER A 243 -13.07 9.78 2.75
C SER A 243 -13.72 8.79 3.73
N HIS A 244 -13.12 7.61 3.91
CA HIS A 244 -13.54 6.64 4.91
C HIS A 244 -12.80 6.87 6.25
N ASP A 245 -13.45 6.50 7.35
CA ASP A 245 -12.88 6.63 8.69
C ASP A 245 -11.84 5.53 8.95
N VAL A 246 -10.58 5.93 9.12
CA VAL A 246 -9.46 5.05 9.48
C VAL A 246 -9.72 4.24 10.76
N SER A 247 -10.60 4.70 11.65
CA SER A 247 -10.99 3.92 12.83
C SER A 247 -11.70 2.60 12.48
N GLU A 248 -12.42 2.54 11.36
CA GLU A 248 -13.05 1.31 10.85
C GLU A 248 -12.00 0.35 10.26
N GLY A 249 -10.99 0.87 9.55
CA GLY A 249 -9.85 0.08 9.09
C GLY A 249 -9.02 -0.50 10.24
N GLN A 250 -8.75 0.29 11.29
CA GLN A 250 -8.12 -0.19 12.52
C GLN A 250 -8.89 -1.35 13.17
N LYS A 251 -10.22 -1.20 13.32
CA LYS A 251 -11.09 -2.26 13.87
C LYS A 251 -11.00 -3.53 13.01
N PHE A 252 -11.06 -3.38 11.69
CA PHE A 252 -11.00 -4.50 10.77
C PHE A 252 -9.68 -5.26 10.86
N VAL A 253 -8.54 -4.56 10.82
CA VAL A 253 -7.22 -5.17 10.99
C VAL A 253 -7.13 -5.93 12.31
N LYS A 254 -7.65 -5.35 13.40
CA LYS A 254 -7.68 -6.01 14.70
C LYS A 254 -8.52 -7.29 14.67
N GLU A 255 -9.71 -7.25 14.09
CA GLU A 255 -10.59 -8.43 13.97
C GLU A 255 -9.92 -9.56 13.19
N VAL A 256 -9.28 -9.23 12.07
CA VAL A 256 -8.51 -10.18 11.27
C VAL A 256 -7.35 -10.77 12.08
N TYR A 257 -6.53 -9.92 12.70
CA TYR A 257 -5.38 -10.36 13.50
C TYR A 257 -5.80 -11.30 14.64
N GLU A 258 -6.84 -10.98 15.40
CA GLU A 258 -7.30 -11.83 16.51
C GLU A 258 -7.88 -13.16 16.02
N ALA A 259 -8.56 -13.16 14.87
CA ALA A 259 -9.05 -14.39 14.25
C ALA A 259 -7.89 -15.30 13.81
N LEU A 260 -6.85 -14.74 13.19
CA LEU A 260 -5.66 -15.48 12.77
C LEU A 260 -4.87 -15.99 13.97
N ARG A 261 -4.59 -15.13 14.96
CA ARG A 261 -3.81 -15.48 16.15
C ARG A 261 -4.47 -16.54 17.04
N SER A 262 -5.81 -16.61 17.03
CA SER A 262 -6.58 -17.64 17.73
C SER A 262 -6.72 -18.95 16.94
N SER A 263 -6.26 -19.00 15.69
CA SER A 263 -6.32 -20.19 14.86
C SER A 263 -5.33 -21.27 15.32
N PRO A 264 -5.70 -22.56 15.23
CA PRO A 264 -4.75 -23.67 15.40
C PRO A 264 -3.56 -23.62 14.40
N GLN A 265 -3.72 -22.91 13.28
CA GLN A 265 -2.69 -22.75 12.25
C GLN A 265 -1.74 -21.56 12.51
N TRP A 266 -1.92 -20.76 13.58
CA TRP A 266 -1.15 -19.52 13.80
C TRP A 266 0.37 -19.68 13.69
N ASN A 267 0.91 -20.78 14.23
CA ASN A 267 2.35 -21.07 14.19
C ASN A 267 2.89 -21.40 12.79
N GLU A 268 2.02 -21.47 11.78
CA GLU A 268 2.36 -21.75 10.38
C GLU A 268 1.92 -20.59 9.46
N MET A 269 1.59 -19.42 10.03
CA MET A 269 1.05 -18.27 9.31
C MET A 269 2.04 -17.11 9.16
N LEU A 270 1.99 -16.48 7.99
CA LEU A 270 2.47 -15.12 7.76
C LEU A 270 1.26 -14.27 7.36
N PHE A 271 0.96 -13.24 8.14
CA PHE A 271 -0.02 -12.22 7.80
C PHE A 271 0.70 -10.97 7.29
N VAL A 272 0.32 -10.51 6.11
CA VAL A 272 0.92 -9.38 5.40
C VAL A 272 -0.15 -8.32 5.23
N ILE A 273 0.11 -7.13 5.79
CA ILE A 273 -0.69 -5.94 5.55
C ILE A 273 0.12 -5.03 4.65
N ILE A 274 -0.41 -4.70 3.48
CA ILE A 274 0.17 -3.74 2.54
C ILE A 274 -0.90 -2.73 2.10
N TYR A 275 -0.50 -1.71 1.35
CA TYR A 275 -1.40 -0.77 0.70
C TYR A 275 -1.17 -0.82 -0.81
N ASP A 276 -2.19 -0.45 -1.59
CA ASP A 276 -2.12 -0.39 -3.05
C ASP A 276 -1.26 0.79 -3.55
N GLU A 277 -1.57 2.01 -3.10
CA GLU A 277 -0.90 3.25 -3.43
C GLU A 277 -1.06 4.28 -2.30
N HIS A 278 -0.51 5.49 -2.46
CA HIS A 278 -0.31 6.43 -1.35
C HIS A 278 -1.44 7.45 -1.15
N GLY A 279 -2.45 7.49 -2.01
CA GLY A 279 -3.63 8.35 -1.88
C GLY A 279 -3.33 9.83 -2.00
N GLY A 280 -2.20 10.19 -2.63
CA GLY A 280 -1.72 11.57 -2.71
C GLY A 280 -1.13 12.11 -1.40
N PHE A 281 -1.04 11.32 -0.33
CA PHE A 281 -0.41 11.73 0.92
C PHE A 281 1.12 11.80 0.81
N PHE A 282 1.72 12.77 1.49
CA PHE A 282 3.16 12.99 1.44
C PHE A 282 3.95 11.78 1.98
N ASP A 283 5.06 11.46 1.33
CA ASP A 283 6.15 10.64 1.87
C ASP A 283 7.49 11.29 1.52
N HIS A 284 8.41 11.30 2.48
CA HIS A 284 9.69 11.98 2.33
C HIS A 284 10.73 11.17 1.55
N VAL A 285 10.52 9.86 1.36
CA VAL A 285 11.53 8.99 0.76
C VAL A 285 11.45 9.04 -0.77
N PRO A 286 12.54 9.42 -1.45
CA PRO A 286 12.59 9.38 -2.91
C PRO A 286 12.29 7.98 -3.45
N THR A 287 11.39 7.92 -4.44
CA THR A 287 11.06 6.67 -5.12
C THR A 287 12.24 6.15 -5.98
N PRO A 288 12.43 4.82 -6.10
CA PRO A 288 13.36 4.24 -7.07
C PRO A 288 12.99 4.58 -8.52
N VAL A 289 13.90 5.26 -9.21
CA VAL A 289 13.77 5.63 -10.64
C VAL A 289 14.87 5.04 -11.52
N THR A 290 15.74 4.21 -10.96
CA THR A 290 16.88 3.58 -11.66
C THR A 290 16.88 2.08 -11.39
N GLY A 291 17.12 1.28 -12.42
CA GLY A 291 17.23 -0.18 -12.28
C GLY A 291 15.92 -0.89 -11.96
N VAL A 292 14.78 -0.22 -12.13
CA VAL A 292 13.45 -0.83 -12.00
C VAL A 292 13.14 -1.55 -13.31
N PRO A 293 13.00 -2.88 -13.30
CA PRO A 293 12.72 -3.64 -14.51
C PRO A 293 11.25 -3.49 -14.92
N SER A 294 11.00 -3.29 -16.22
CA SER A 294 9.66 -3.48 -16.78
C SER A 294 9.28 -4.96 -16.62
N PRO A 295 8.09 -5.28 -16.07
CA PRO A 295 7.75 -6.66 -15.70
C PRO A 295 7.54 -7.57 -16.93
N ASP A 296 7.03 -7.01 -18.03
CA ASP A 296 6.63 -7.75 -19.23
C ASP A 296 6.96 -7.03 -20.55
N GLY A 297 7.61 -5.86 -20.50
CA GLY A 297 7.95 -5.06 -21.68
C GLY A 297 6.75 -4.34 -22.32
N ILE A 298 5.57 -4.36 -21.69
CA ILE A 298 4.38 -3.67 -22.17
C ILE A 298 4.48 -2.19 -21.80
N VAL A 299 4.23 -1.33 -22.78
CA VAL A 299 4.12 0.12 -22.58
C VAL A 299 2.68 0.47 -22.27
N GLY A 300 2.47 1.35 -21.29
CA GLY A 300 1.16 1.84 -20.92
C GLY A 300 0.49 2.66 -22.04
N PRO A 301 -0.82 2.92 -21.96
CA PRO A 301 -1.53 3.63 -22.99
C PRO A 301 -1.14 5.11 -23.08
N GLU A 302 -1.49 5.72 -24.22
CA GLU A 302 -1.55 7.18 -24.38
C GLU A 302 -2.45 7.81 -23.31
N PRO A 303 -2.15 9.06 -22.86
CA PRO A 303 -1.06 9.91 -23.32
C PRO A 303 0.28 9.64 -22.61
N TYR A 304 0.34 8.68 -21.69
CA TYR A 304 1.47 8.53 -20.79
C TYR A 304 2.61 7.71 -21.36
N ASN A 305 2.28 6.68 -22.15
CA ASN A 305 3.25 5.73 -22.69
C ASN A 305 4.23 5.26 -21.60
N PHE A 306 3.70 4.96 -20.40
CA PHE A 306 4.52 4.66 -19.24
C PHE A 306 5.28 3.35 -19.46
N GLN A 307 6.60 3.38 -19.27
CA GLN A 307 7.49 2.27 -19.61
C GLN A 307 7.60 1.22 -18.48
N PHE A 308 6.95 1.45 -17.34
CA PHE A 308 7.12 0.64 -16.13
C PHE A 308 8.58 0.58 -15.66
N ASP A 309 9.26 1.72 -15.73
CA ASP A 309 10.70 1.88 -15.43
C ASP A 309 10.98 2.67 -14.13
N ARG A 310 9.96 2.85 -13.30
CA ARG A 310 10.05 3.42 -11.94
C ARG A 310 8.89 2.95 -11.08
N LEU A 311 9.09 2.99 -9.76
CA LEU A 311 8.05 2.68 -8.78
C LEU A 311 7.20 3.91 -8.44
N GLY A 312 6.14 3.69 -7.66
CA GLY A 312 5.33 4.72 -7.03
C GLY A 312 5.91 5.22 -5.71
N VAL A 313 5.08 5.89 -4.91
CA VAL A 313 5.46 6.39 -3.59
C VAL A 313 5.51 5.23 -2.59
N ARG A 314 6.27 5.41 -1.51
CA ARG A 314 6.36 4.44 -0.43
C ARG A 314 5.02 4.29 0.29
N VAL A 315 4.63 3.06 0.58
CA VAL A 315 3.37 2.71 1.24
C VAL A 315 3.60 1.80 2.46
N PRO A 316 2.68 1.73 3.43
CA PRO A 316 2.84 0.87 4.59
C PRO A 316 2.92 -0.60 4.21
N ALA A 317 3.80 -1.33 4.91
CA ALA A 317 3.91 -2.78 4.81
C ALA A 317 4.35 -3.37 6.16
N ILE A 318 3.54 -4.28 6.70
CA ILE A 318 3.77 -4.94 8.00
C ILE A 318 3.70 -6.46 7.80
N MET A 319 4.72 -7.17 8.28
CA MET A 319 4.78 -8.63 8.28
C MET A 319 4.57 -9.14 9.70
N ILE A 320 3.56 -10.00 9.89
CA ILE A 320 3.07 -10.43 11.20
C ILE A 320 3.10 -11.96 11.25
N SER A 321 3.91 -12.52 12.15
CA SER A 321 4.07 -13.96 12.33
C SER A 321 4.67 -14.25 13.70
N PRO A 322 4.35 -15.40 14.34
CA PRO A 322 5.02 -15.80 15.58
C PRO A 322 6.52 -16.11 15.41
N TRP A 323 7.02 -16.14 14.16
CA TRP A 323 8.44 -16.33 13.83
C TRP A 323 9.23 -15.03 13.68
N ILE A 324 8.57 -13.87 13.75
CA ILE A 324 9.21 -12.56 13.63
C ILE A 324 9.58 -12.07 15.02
N GLU A 325 10.81 -11.61 15.19
CA GLU A 325 11.26 -10.99 16.43
C GLU A 325 10.57 -9.64 16.65
N LYS A 326 10.32 -9.34 17.92
CA LYS A 326 9.58 -8.16 18.33
C LYS A 326 10.25 -6.87 17.84
N GLY A 327 9.46 -5.99 17.21
CA GLY A 327 9.88 -4.64 16.84
C GLY A 327 10.97 -4.59 15.76
N THR A 328 11.02 -5.58 14.87
CA THR A 328 12.04 -5.67 13.84
C THR A 328 11.88 -4.55 12.80
N GLY A 329 12.86 -3.64 12.69
CA GLY A 329 13.00 -2.74 11.55
C GLY A 329 13.70 -3.47 10.40
N THR A 330 12.96 -3.86 9.35
CA THR A 330 13.56 -4.59 8.22
C THR A 330 13.65 -3.72 6.97
N PRO A 331 14.87 -3.45 6.47
CA PRO A 331 15.05 -2.90 5.14
C PRO A 331 14.83 -4.02 4.11
N PHE A 332 13.58 -4.39 3.86
CA PHE A 332 13.26 -5.17 2.67
C PHE A 332 13.15 -4.19 1.48
N VAL A 333 14.09 -4.32 0.54
CA VAL A 333 14.05 -3.74 -0.82
C VAL A 333 14.56 -4.77 -1.79
#